data_AF-A0A167H9M7-F1
#
_entry.id   AF-A0A167H9M7-F1
#
_cell.length_a   1.000
_cell.length_b   1.000
_cell.length_c   1.000
_cell.angle_alpha   90.00
_cell.angle_beta   90.00
_cell.angle_gamma   90.00
#
_symmetry.space_group_name_H-M   'P 1'
#
loop_
_entity.id
_entity.type
_entity.pdbx_description
1 polymer ?
#
loop_
_entity_poly.entity_id
_entity_poly.type
_entity_poly.pdbx_seq_one_letter_code
_entity_poly.pdbx_strand_id
1 'polypeptide(L)'
;MTPQQLAALERMLILNEGKKLTVYQDSEGHPTVGIGFNLDRYGARTAIEAQGLDYDRVRAGAQSLTEAQASALLRADLNTAIDGAGRVVDNFDQLSFSRQAVLVDMCFNMGENKLMDFSKMRRAVERGDWQGAANEMENSNWFHQVGDRGPRMVEIMRTGAAREVLGERWGALQPGLGEEPTRLAGALSPDSRQLMGDSERAVRGLAQERGLAWDQGMHNTVAAVAMHAKNSGLSGISLLKVDAEGSIRFVQTDGGTLREGFIDAKTAANTPEAESMQALVAADQRLASDAAPQVLAADAAMVDARARG
;
A
#
# COMPACT_ATOMS: atom_id res chain seq x y z
N MET A 1 -7.31 -8.88 0.21
CA MET A 1 -7.31 -7.78 1.20
C MET A 1 -7.70 -8.30 2.58
N THR A 2 -7.14 -7.74 3.65
CA THR A 2 -7.49 -8.08 5.05
C THR A 2 -8.77 -7.38 5.50
N PRO A 3 -9.43 -7.84 6.59
CA PRO A 3 -10.60 -7.14 7.16
C PRO A 3 -10.33 -5.67 7.51
N GLN A 4 -9.11 -5.36 7.99
CA GLN A 4 -8.70 -3.99 8.30
C GLN A 4 -8.61 -3.12 7.04
N GLN A 5 -8.06 -3.68 5.96
CA GLN A 5 -7.99 -3.02 4.65
C GLN A 5 -9.39 -2.76 4.06
N LEU A 6 -10.30 -3.73 4.16
CA LEU A 6 -11.70 -3.56 3.73
C LEU A 6 -12.40 -2.45 4.52
N ALA A 7 -12.24 -2.43 5.84
CA ALA A 7 -12.82 -1.37 6.67
C ALA A 7 -12.22 0.02 6.35
N ALA A 8 -10.95 0.09 5.98
CA ALA A 8 -10.31 1.32 5.53
C ALA A 8 -10.89 1.81 4.19
N LEU A 9 -11.09 0.90 3.24
CA LEU A 9 -11.74 1.17 1.96
C LEU A 9 -13.17 1.68 2.15
N GLU A 10 -13.99 1.00 2.96
CA GLU A 10 -15.36 1.43 3.26
C GLU A 10 -15.39 2.88 3.73
N ARG A 11 -14.51 3.23 4.67
CA ARG A 11 -14.46 4.60 5.22
C ARG A 11 -13.91 5.63 4.22
N MET A 12 -12.97 5.23 3.38
CA MET A 12 -12.46 6.10 2.31
C MET A 12 -13.56 6.40 1.28
N LEU A 13 -14.35 5.39 0.89
CA LEU A 13 -15.51 5.59 0.02
C LEU A 13 -16.58 6.47 0.68
N ILE A 14 -16.88 6.26 1.96
CA ILE A 14 -17.81 7.15 2.71
C ILE A 14 -17.32 8.60 2.72
N LEU A 15 -16.01 8.81 2.87
CA LEU A 15 -15.41 10.15 2.82
C LEU A 15 -15.58 10.80 1.44
N ASN A 16 -15.46 10.00 0.39
CA ASN A 16 -15.46 10.48 -0.99
C ASN A 16 -16.87 10.67 -1.56
N GLU A 17 -17.79 9.75 -1.28
CA GLU A 17 -19.17 9.74 -1.79
C GLU A 17 -20.14 10.46 -0.84
N GLY A 18 -19.79 10.54 0.44
CA GLY A 18 -20.70 10.94 1.50
C GLY A 18 -21.72 9.85 1.84
N LYS A 19 -22.58 10.13 2.82
CA LYS A 19 -23.63 9.21 3.27
C LYS A 19 -24.95 9.94 3.46
N LYS A 20 -25.99 9.50 2.77
CA LYS A 20 -27.36 10.02 2.89
C LYS A 20 -28.35 8.86 2.92
N LEU A 21 -29.03 8.69 4.06
CA LEU A 21 -29.94 7.56 4.27
C LEU A 21 -31.28 7.70 3.52
N THR A 22 -31.59 8.89 3.01
CA THR A 22 -32.75 9.15 2.15
C THR A 22 -32.25 9.51 0.76
N VAL A 23 -33.03 9.14 -0.27
CA VAL A 23 -32.70 9.41 -1.66
C VAL A 23 -32.36 10.88 -1.90
N TYR A 24 -31.36 11.13 -2.73
CA TYR A 24 -30.94 12.44 -3.20
C TYR A 24 -30.55 12.35 -4.68
N GLN A 25 -30.45 13.49 -5.37
CA GLN A 25 -29.84 13.53 -6.70
C GLN A 25 -28.33 13.74 -6.56
N ASP A 26 -27.53 12.91 -7.22
CA ASP A 26 -26.08 13.08 -7.29
C ASP A 26 -25.66 14.18 -8.27
N SER A 27 -24.35 14.37 -8.45
CA SER A 27 -23.80 15.40 -9.36
C SER A 27 -24.14 15.18 -10.83
N GLU A 28 -24.53 13.96 -11.22
CA GLU A 28 -24.96 13.62 -12.58
C GLU A 28 -26.50 13.65 -12.72
N GLY A 29 -27.22 13.92 -11.63
CA GLY A 29 -28.68 13.99 -11.59
C GLY A 29 -29.36 12.64 -11.38
N HIS A 30 -28.61 11.57 -11.09
CA HIS A 30 -29.18 10.26 -10.82
C HIS A 30 -29.71 10.17 -9.38
N PRO A 31 -30.85 9.47 -9.16
CA PRO A 31 -31.37 9.21 -7.83
C PRO A 31 -30.47 8.20 -7.11
N THR A 32 -29.89 8.63 -6.01
CA THR A 32 -28.85 7.91 -5.28
C THR A 32 -29.20 7.85 -3.79
N VAL A 33 -28.82 6.77 -3.09
CA VAL A 33 -29.10 6.58 -1.66
C VAL A 33 -27.92 5.92 -0.95
N GLY A 34 -27.90 5.95 0.38
CA GLY A 34 -26.85 5.33 1.18
C GLY A 34 -25.50 6.00 0.93
N ILE A 35 -24.54 5.23 0.44
CA ILE A 35 -23.16 5.67 0.15
C ILE A 35 -22.92 5.43 -1.34
N GLY A 36 -23.26 6.42 -2.16
CA GLY A 36 -23.07 6.36 -3.62
C GLY A 36 -23.91 5.29 -4.37
N PHE A 37 -24.97 4.75 -3.78
CA PHE A 37 -25.78 3.70 -4.43
C PHE A 37 -26.78 4.31 -5.43
N ASN A 38 -26.43 4.28 -6.71
CA ASN A 38 -27.29 4.74 -7.81
C ASN A 38 -28.51 3.81 -7.98
N LEU A 39 -29.73 4.37 -7.84
CA LEU A 39 -30.99 3.62 -7.96
C LEU A 39 -31.39 3.33 -9.41
N ASP A 40 -30.80 4.00 -10.41
CA ASP A 40 -31.03 3.74 -11.84
C ASP A 40 -30.22 2.57 -12.38
N ARG A 41 -29.18 2.14 -11.66
CA ARG A 41 -28.28 1.11 -12.16
C ARG A 41 -28.97 -0.27 -12.23
N TYR A 42 -28.46 -1.12 -13.11
CA TYR A 42 -28.92 -2.50 -13.20
C TYR A 42 -28.76 -3.24 -11.86
N GLY A 43 -29.78 -3.99 -11.45
CA GLY A 43 -29.79 -4.72 -10.19
C GLY A 43 -30.10 -3.88 -8.93
N ALA A 44 -30.30 -2.56 -9.04
CA ALA A 44 -30.62 -1.71 -7.90
C ALA A 44 -31.86 -2.17 -7.13
N ARG A 45 -32.94 -2.51 -7.85
CA ARG A 45 -34.18 -3.02 -7.25
C ARG A 45 -33.94 -4.26 -6.41
N THR A 46 -33.31 -5.28 -7.00
CA THR A 46 -32.99 -6.54 -6.31
C THR A 46 -32.15 -6.29 -5.06
N ALA A 47 -31.14 -5.42 -5.14
CA ALA A 47 -30.27 -5.13 -4.02
C ALA A 47 -31.00 -4.37 -2.88
N ILE A 48 -31.90 -3.43 -3.20
CA ILE A 48 -32.73 -2.74 -2.19
C ILE A 48 -33.71 -3.71 -1.54
N GLU A 49 -34.41 -4.53 -2.33
CA GLU A 49 -35.37 -5.51 -1.84
C GLU A 49 -34.70 -6.59 -0.97
N ALA A 50 -33.47 -6.98 -1.28
CA ALA A 50 -32.67 -7.89 -0.45
C ALA A 50 -32.36 -7.33 0.95
N GLN A 51 -32.45 -6.01 1.15
CA GLN A 51 -32.34 -5.37 2.46
C GLN A 51 -33.67 -5.32 3.23
N GLY A 52 -34.73 -5.93 2.70
CA GLY A 52 -36.08 -5.88 3.26
C GLY A 52 -36.77 -4.53 3.08
N LEU A 53 -36.36 -3.76 2.06
CA LEU A 53 -36.91 -2.44 1.73
C LEU A 53 -37.80 -2.51 0.48
N ASP A 54 -38.72 -1.56 0.35
CA ASP A 54 -39.49 -1.37 -0.89
C ASP A 54 -38.73 -0.39 -1.79
N TYR A 55 -38.32 -0.86 -2.97
CA TYR A 55 -37.53 -0.05 -3.91
C TYR A 55 -38.26 1.23 -4.34
N ASP A 56 -39.55 1.15 -4.65
CA ASP A 56 -40.31 2.29 -5.17
C ASP A 56 -40.52 3.34 -4.08
N ARG A 57 -40.72 2.91 -2.82
CA ARG A 57 -40.78 3.82 -1.68
C ARG A 57 -39.44 4.47 -1.36
N VAL A 58 -38.33 3.73 -1.44
CA VAL A 58 -36.98 4.29 -1.28
C VAL A 58 -36.71 5.33 -2.36
N ARG A 59 -36.98 4.98 -3.63
CA ARG A 59 -36.79 5.88 -4.78
C ARG A 59 -37.65 7.14 -4.71
N ALA A 60 -38.88 7.03 -4.19
CA ALA A 60 -39.76 8.17 -3.96
C ALA A 60 -39.37 9.01 -2.72
N GLY A 61 -38.39 8.58 -1.92
CA GLY A 61 -38.00 9.23 -0.67
C GLY A 61 -39.00 9.01 0.48
N ALA A 62 -39.97 8.12 0.31
CA ALA A 62 -40.97 7.76 1.32
C ALA A 62 -40.48 6.71 2.33
N GLN A 63 -39.28 6.16 2.13
CA GLN A 63 -38.61 5.23 3.03
C GLN A 63 -37.10 5.49 3.03
N SER A 64 -36.53 5.71 4.22
CA SER A 64 -35.09 5.85 4.41
C SER A 64 -34.44 4.50 4.75
N LEU A 65 -33.16 4.36 4.41
CA LEU A 65 -32.33 3.25 4.84
C LEU A 65 -31.93 3.42 6.31
N THR A 66 -31.65 2.31 6.97
CA THR A 66 -30.83 2.32 8.19
C THR A 66 -29.35 2.35 7.83
N GLU A 67 -28.52 2.72 8.81
CA GLU A 67 -27.06 2.68 8.70
C GLU A 67 -26.52 1.29 8.31
N ALA A 68 -27.12 0.24 8.89
CA ALA A 68 -26.74 -1.14 8.59
C ALA A 68 -27.06 -1.52 7.14
N GLN A 69 -28.22 -1.11 6.63
CA GLN A 69 -28.62 -1.36 5.23
C GLN A 69 -27.73 -0.58 4.25
N ALA A 70 -27.45 0.70 4.53
CA ALA A 70 -26.53 1.48 3.71
C ALA A 70 -25.12 0.88 3.67
N SER A 71 -24.64 0.39 4.81
CA SER A 71 -23.34 -0.29 4.91
C SER A 71 -23.32 -1.63 4.18
N ALA A 72 -24.43 -2.39 4.22
CA ALA A 72 -24.55 -3.66 3.50
C ALA A 72 -24.53 -3.47 1.98
N LEU A 73 -25.24 -2.45 1.47
CA LEU A 73 -25.19 -2.07 0.05
C LEU A 73 -23.76 -1.66 -0.36
N LEU A 74 -23.11 -0.80 0.44
CA LEU A 74 -21.74 -0.39 0.18
C LEU A 74 -20.79 -1.58 0.10
N ARG A 75 -20.89 -2.55 1.02
CA ARG A 75 -20.02 -3.74 1.05
C ARG A 75 -20.15 -4.59 -0.21
N ALA A 76 -21.37 -4.80 -0.69
CA ALA A 76 -21.60 -5.55 -1.91
C ALA A 76 -20.96 -4.85 -3.12
N ASP A 77 -21.10 -3.53 -3.19
CA ASP A 77 -20.55 -2.71 -4.27
C ASP A 77 -19.03 -2.60 -4.20
N LEU A 78 -18.49 -2.48 -2.98
CA LEU A 78 -17.06 -2.46 -2.72
C LEU A 78 -16.41 -3.77 -3.19
N ASN A 79 -16.99 -4.92 -2.88
CA ASN A 79 -16.47 -6.21 -3.39
C ASN A 79 -16.47 -6.24 -4.92
N THR A 80 -17.54 -5.76 -5.55
CA THR A 80 -17.61 -5.65 -7.01
C THR A 80 -16.52 -4.74 -7.58
N ALA A 81 -16.24 -3.61 -6.91
CA ALA A 81 -15.20 -2.67 -7.30
C ALA A 81 -13.78 -3.22 -7.09
N ILE A 82 -13.55 -3.97 -6.01
CA ILE A 82 -12.28 -4.68 -5.76
C ILE A 82 -12.02 -5.69 -6.88
N ASP A 83 -13.00 -6.53 -7.18
CA ASP A 83 -12.86 -7.55 -8.22
C ASP A 83 -12.69 -6.92 -9.61
N GLY A 84 -13.41 -5.83 -9.89
CA GLY A 84 -13.28 -5.07 -11.13
C GLY A 84 -11.90 -4.42 -11.28
N ALA A 85 -11.39 -3.77 -10.23
CA ALA A 85 -10.06 -3.19 -10.24
C ALA A 85 -8.97 -4.27 -10.46
N GLY A 86 -9.12 -5.43 -9.80
CA GLY A 86 -8.20 -6.56 -9.96
C GLY A 86 -8.21 -7.20 -11.35
N ARG A 87 -9.36 -7.20 -12.05
CA ARG A 87 -9.44 -7.64 -13.46
C ARG A 87 -8.85 -6.63 -14.43
N VAL A 88 -8.88 -5.35 -14.08
CA VAL A 88 -8.47 -4.26 -14.97
C VAL A 88 -6.97 -3.99 -14.91
N VAL A 89 -6.32 -4.23 -13.76
CA VAL A 89 -4.89 -4.02 -13.53
C VAL A 89 -4.21 -5.34 -13.19
N ASP A 90 -3.38 -5.84 -14.09
CA ASP A 90 -2.83 -7.21 -14.01
C ASP A 90 -2.00 -7.49 -12.73
N ASN A 91 -1.28 -6.49 -12.23
CA ASN A 91 -0.46 -6.61 -11.03
C ASN A 91 -1.14 -6.07 -9.76
N PHE A 92 -2.48 -5.93 -9.75
CA PHE A 92 -3.23 -5.30 -8.66
C PHE A 92 -2.88 -5.84 -7.26
N ASP A 93 -2.78 -7.16 -7.11
CA ASP A 93 -2.48 -7.80 -5.82
C ASP A 93 -1.07 -7.51 -5.29
N GLN A 94 -0.16 -7.06 -6.15
CA GLN A 94 1.23 -6.71 -5.80
C GLN A 94 1.38 -5.23 -5.43
N LEU A 95 0.34 -4.43 -5.63
CA LEU A 95 0.37 -3.00 -5.32
C LEU A 95 0.30 -2.75 -3.82
N SER A 96 0.84 -1.61 -3.38
CA SER A 96 0.61 -1.14 -2.02
C SER A 96 -0.88 -0.91 -1.78
N PHE A 97 -1.34 -1.11 -0.55
CA PHE A 97 -2.75 -0.93 -0.20
C PHE A 97 -3.29 0.46 -0.60
N SER A 98 -2.49 1.51 -0.43
CA SER A 98 -2.88 2.87 -0.82
C SER A 98 -3.23 2.97 -2.32
N ARG A 99 -2.46 2.30 -3.18
CA ARG A 99 -2.68 2.31 -4.63
C ARG A 99 -3.80 1.38 -5.06
N GLN A 100 -3.92 0.21 -4.41
CA GLN A 100 -5.12 -0.62 -4.54
C GLN A 100 -6.37 0.20 -4.20
N ALA A 101 -6.32 0.97 -3.11
CA ALA A 101 -7.44 1.80 -2.68
C ALA A 101 -7.83 2.84 -3.72
N VAL A 102 -6.86 3.54 -4.34
CA VAL A 102 -7.16 4.48 -5.43
C VAL A 102 -7.86 3.79 -6.61
N LEU A 103 -7.35 2.63 -7.05
CA LEU A 103 -7.94 1.91 -8.18
C LEU A 103 -9.34 1.40 -7.87
N VAL A 104 -9.59 0.94 -6.64
CA VAL A 104 -10.91 0.53 -6.16
C VAL A 104 -11.86 1.72 -6.08
N ASP A 105 -11.42 2.87 -5.59
CA ASP A 105 -12.22 4.11 -5.55
C ASP A 105 -12.62 4.59 -6.95
N MET A 106 -11.68 4.55 -7.89
CA MET A 106 -11.95 4.82 -9.29
C MET A 106 -12.95 3.81 -9.87
N CYS A 107 -12.73 2.51 -9.66
CA CYS A 107 -13.63 1.46 -10.14
C CYS A 107 -15.04 1.58 -9.54
N PHE A 108 -15.15 1.96 -8.27
CA PHE A 108 -16.43 2.15 -7.59
C PHE A 108 -17.23 3.30 -8.20
N ASN A 109 -16.56 4.42 -8.49
CA ASN A 109 -17.20 5.63 -9.00
C ASN A 109 -17.66 5.54 -10.45
N MET A 110 -16.83 4.98 -11.33
CA MET A 110 -17.09 5.00 -12.77
C MET A 110 -17.27 3.61 -13.38
N GLY A 111 -17.04 2.54 -12.61
CA GLY A 111 -17.18 1.16 -13.07
C GLY A 111 -15.97 0.62 -13.81
N GLU A 112 -15.92 -0.71 -13.91
CA GLU A 112 -14.82 -1.48 -14.52
C GLU A 112 -14.55 -1.06 -15.97
N ASN A 113 -15.59 -0.91 -16.80
CA ASN A 113 -15.45 -0.58 -18.21
C ASN A 113 -14.79 0.80 -18.41
N LYS A 114 -15.21 1.82 -17.66
CA LYS A 114 -14.60 3.15 -17.75
C LYS A 114 -13.16 3.12 -17.24
N LEU A 115 -12.87 2.37 -16.17
CA LEU A 115 -11.49 2.18 -15.70
C LEU A 115 -10.63 1.44 -16.75
N MET A 116 -11.22 0.52 -17.53
CA MET A 116 -10.58 -0.17 -18.64
C MET A 116 -10.21 0.75 -19.81
N ASP A 117 -10.74 1.96 -19.89
CA ASP A 117 -10.33 2.96 -20.89
C ASP A 117 -9.06 3.74 -20.49
N PHE A 118 -8.66 3.70 -19.21
CA PHE A 118 -7.44 4.36 -18.68
C PHE A 118 -6.14 3.63 -19.07
N SER A 119 -6.02 3.21 -20.33
CA SER A 119 -4.94 2.32 -20.82
C SER A 119 -3.53 2.82 -20.50
N LYS A 120 -3.26 4.14 -20.61
CA LYS A 120 -1.95 4.73 -20.29
C LYS A 120 -1.65 4.69 -18.79
N MET A 121 -2.62 5.07 -17.95
CA MET A 121 -2.50 5.01 -16.49
C MET A 121 -2.25 3.58 -16.04
N ARG A 122 -3.01 2.60 -16.54
CA ARG A 122 -2.83 1.19 -16.16
C ARG A 122 -1.46 0.66 -16.52
N ARG A 123 -1.00 0.91 -17.75
CA ARG A 123 0.35 0.53 -18.16
C ARG A 123 1.42 1.23 -17.30
N ALA A 124 1.18 2.45 -16.84
CA ALA A 124 2.09 3.13 -15.91
C ALA A 124 2.09 2.44 -14.54
N VAL A 125 0.92 2.11 -13.99
CA VAL A 125 0.75 1.32 -12.75
C VAL A 125 1.45 -0.05 -12.83
N GLU A 126 1.25 -0.79 -13.92
CA GLU A 126 1.88 -2.09 -14.17
C GLU A 126 3.41 -1.98 -14.27
N ARG A 127 3.90 -0.84 -14.75
CA ARG A 127 5.33 -0.51 -14.77
C ARG A 127 5.78 0.24 -13.52
N GLY A 128 4.99 0.35 -12.46
CA GLY A 128 5.35 1.09 -11.25
C GLY A 128 5.77 2.54 -11.48
N ASP A 129 5.32 3.15 -12.58
CA ASP A 129 5.54 4.54 -12.94
C ASP A 129 4.41 5.38 -12.32
N TRP A 130 4.52 5.66 -11.02
CA TRP A 130 3.47 6.31 -10.25
C TRP A 130 3.26 7.78 -10.61
N GLN A 131 4.34 8.47 -10.99
CA GLN A 131 4.24 9.82 -11.50
C GLN A 131 3.48 9.83 -12.82
N GLY A 132 3.82 8.93 -13.74
CA GLY A 132 3.08 8.75 -14.99
C GLY A 132 1.61 8.39 -14.75
N ALA A 133 1.33 7.45 -13.85
CA ALA A 133 -0.04 7.06 -13.49
C ALA A 133 -0.85 8.24 -12.94
N ALA A 134 -0.28 9.00 -12.01
CA ALA A 134 -0.91 10.19 -11.43
C ALA A 134 -1.17 11.29 -12.47
N ASN A 135 -0.22 11.53 -13.37
CA ASN A 135 -0.38 12.51 -14.46
C ASN A 135 -1.50 12.08 -15.42
N GLU A 136 -1.62 10.79 -15.74
CA GLU A 136 -2.71 10.28 -16.59
C GLU A 136 -4.08 10.33 -15.87
N MET A 137 -4.12 10.17 -14.54
CA MET A 137 -5.33 10.41 -13.76
C MET A 137 -5.74 11.89 -13.81
N GLU A 138 -4.80 12.81 -13.60
CA GLU A 138 -5.03 14.26 -13.63
C GLU A 138 -5.50 14.75 -15.01
N ASN A 139 -4.94 14.18 -16.09
CA ASN A 139 -5.31 14.49 -17.48
C ASN A 139 -6.57 13.73 -17.97
N SER A 140 -7.53 13.48 -17.10
CA SER A 140 -8.74 12.71 -17.44
C SER A 140 -10.03 13.47 -17.12
N ASN A 141 -11.11 13.14 -17.84
CA ASN A 141 -12.44 13.67 -17.53
C ASN A 141 -12.89 13.31 -16.12
N TRP A 142 -12.51 12.11 -15.64
CA TRP A 142 -12.80 11.66 -14.28
C TRP A 142 -12.30 12.67 -13.24
N PHE A 143 -11.06 13.15 -13.38
CA PHE A 143 -10.47 14.11 -12.42
C PHE A 143 -11.29 15.40 -12.30
N HIS A 144 -11.79 15.91 -13.43
CA HIS A 144 -12.64 17.09 -13.45
C HIS A 144 -14.07 16.82 -12.91
N GLN A 145 -14.58 15.60 -13.09
CA GLN A 145 -15.92 15.22 -12.64
C GLN A 145 -16.02 14.98 -11.13
N VAL A 146 -14.98 14.41 -10.51
CA VAL A 146 -15.02 14.03 -9.09
C VAL A 146 -14.65 15.16 -8.12
N GLY A 147 -14.32 16.34 -8.63
CA GLY A 147 -14.00 17.53 -7.84
C GLY A 147 -12.85 17.29 -6.85
N ASP A 148 -13.05 17.68 -5.59
CA ASP A 148 -12.05 17.62 -4.52
C ASP A 148 -11.49 16.21 -4.24
N ARG A 149 -12.21 15.16 -4.66
CA ARG A 149 -11.71 13.78 -4.56
C ARG A 149 -10.52 13.53 -5.47
N GLY A 150 -10.55 14.10 -6.67
CA GLY A 150 -9.56 13.87 -7.73
C GLY A 150 -8.13 14.16 -7.24
N PRO A 151 -7.85 15.38 -6.77
CA PRO A 151 -6.53 15.76 -6.24
C PRO A 151 -6.04 14.82 -5.13
N ARG A 152 -6.91 14.39 -4.21
CA ARG A 152 -6.54 13.45 -3.14
C ARG A 152 -6.11 12.11 -3.70
N MET A 153 -6.91 11.51 -4.59
CA MET A 153 -6.62 10.19 -5.16
C MET A 153 -5.38 10.22 -6.06
N VAL A 154 -5.18 11.29 -6.82
CA VAL A 154 -3.97 11.51 -7.64
C VAL A 154 -2.73 11.55 -6.75
N GLU A 155 -2.78 12.29 -5.64
CA GLU A 155 -1.64 12.38 -4.73
C GLU A 155 -1.34 11.05 -4.03
N ILE A 156 -2.38 10.29 -3.64
CA ILE A 156 -2.21 8.95 -3.07
C ILE A 156 -1.62 7.98 -4.10
N MET A 157 -2.03 8.06 -5.37
CA MET A 157 -1.43 7.23 -6.42
C MET A 157 0.07 7.56 -6.58
N ARG A 158 0.37 8.86 -6.67
CA ARG A 158 1.73 9.39 -6.86
C ARG A 158 2.65 8.95 -5.73
N THR A 159 2.27 9.24 -4.50
CA THR A 159 3.13 9.04 -3.33
C THR A 159 2.99 7.65 -2.73
N GLY A 160 1.83 7.01 -2.83
CA GLY A 160 1.48 5.82 -2.03
C GLY A 160 1.20 6.15 -0.55
N ALA A 161 1.22 7.42 -0.15
CA ALA A 161 1.15 7.87 1.24
C ALA A 161 -0.25 8.37 1.62
N ALA A 162 -1.25 7.49 1.60
CA ALA A 162 -2.62 7.82 1.98
C ALA A 162 -2.74 8.47 3.38
N ARG A 163 -1.83 8.11 4.30
CA ARG A 163 -1.75 8.74 5.62
C ARG A 163 -1.42 10.22 5.59
N GLU A 164 -0.49 10.61 4.73
CA GLU A 164 -0.05 12.00 4.63
C GLU A 164 -1.13 12.84 3.94
N VAL A 165 -1.76 12.28 2.90
CA VAL A 165 -2.79 12.97 2.13
C VAL A 165 -4.10 13.13 2.91
N LEU A 166 -4.49 12.11 3.69
CA LEU A 166 -5.77 12.11 4.42
C LEU A 166 -5.60 12.45 5.91
N GLY A 167 -4.37 12.58 6.41
CA GLY A 167 -4.04 13.02 7.77
C GLY A 167 -4.59 12.12 8.88
N GLU A 168 -5.05 12.73 9.98
CA GLU A 168 -5.66 12.05 11.12
C GLU A 168 -6.83 11.13 10.72
N ARG A 169 -7.56 11.50 9.64
CA ARG A 169 -8.66 10.69 9.13
C ARG A 169 -8.14 9.32 8.73
N TRP A 170 -7.01 9.21 8.06
CA TRP A 170 -6.41 7.91 7.69
C TRP A 170 -6.04 7.05 8.89
N GLY A 171 -5.46 7.65 9.94
CA GLY A 171 -5.13 6.92 11.17
C GLY A 171 -6.38 6.31 11.81
N ALA A 172 -7.48 7.07 11.87
CA ALA A 172 -8.78 6.56 12.29
C ALA A 172 -9.36 5.54 11.29
N LEU A 173 -9.04 5.66 10.00
CA LEU A 173 -9.42 4.68 8.97
C LEU A 173 -8.60 3.38 9.06
N GLN A 174 -7.49 3.36 9.78
CA GLN A 174 -6.54 2.26 9.77
C GLN A 174 -5.89 1.99 11.14
N PRO A 175 -6.66 1.61 12.17
CA PRO A 175 -6.04 1.14 13.42
C PRO A 175 -5.11 -0.04 13.11
N GLY A 176 -3.83 0.07 13.47
CA GLY A 176 -2.83 -1.00 13.35
C GLY A 176 -2.05 -1.12 12.03
N LEU A 177 -2.52 -0.58 10.89
CA LEU A 177 -1.79 -0.70 9.61
C LEU A 177 -0.59 0.25 9.51
N GLY A 178 -0.63 1.40 10.20
CA GLY A 178 0.50 2.34 10.31
C GLY A 178 1.38 2.13 11.54
N GLU A 179 1.02 1.20 12.43
CA GLU A 179 1.84 0.77 13.57
C GLU A 179 2.81 -0.34 13.19
N GLU A 180 2.54 -1.08 12.11
CA GLU A 180 3.35 -2.22 11.68
C GLU A 180 4.82 -1.84 11.45
N PRO A 181 5.18 -0.83 10.62
CA PRO A 181 6.59 -0.44 10.48
C PRO A 181 7.23 -0.03 11.80
N THR A 182 6.53 0.72 12.65
CA THR A 182 7.07 1.15 13.96
C THR A 182 7.27 -0.02 14.93
N ARG A 183 6.31 -0.95 14.97
CA ARG A 183 6.36 -2.19 15.76
C ARG A 183 7.49 -3.09 15.27
N LEU A 184 7.58 -3.30 13.97
CA LEU A 184 8.62 -4.09 13.31
C LEU A 184 10.01 -3.47 13.55
N ALA A 185 10.16 -2.14 13.49
CA ALA A 185 11.41 -1.45 13.80
C ALA A 185 11.89 -1.76 15.23
N GLY A 186 10.96 -1.84 16.18
CA GLY A 186 11.26 -2.25 17.57
C GLY A 186 11.73 -3.70 17.72
N ALA A 187 11.42 -4.57 16.74
CA ALA A 187 11.78 -5.99 16.74
C ALA A 187 13.11 -6.30 16.02
N LEU A 188 13.71 -5.33 15.32
CA LEU A 188 14.94 -5.53 14.56
C LEU A 188 16.17 -5.78 15.45
N SER A 189 17.09 -6.62 14.98
CA SER A 189 18.41 -6.79 15.60
C SER A 189 19.26 -5.50 15.49
N PRO A 190 20.37 -5.37 16.27
CA PRO A 190 21.28 -4.23 16.14
C PRO A 190 21.82 -4.06 14.72
N ASP A 191 22.27 -5.14 14.07
CA ASP A 191 22.78 -5.10 12.70
C ASP A 191 21.70 -4.66 11.71
N SER A 192 20.48 -5.18 11.84
CA SER A 192 19.36 -4.79 10.98
C SER A 192 18.97 -3.33 11.17
N ARG A 193 19.04 -2.80 12.40
CA ARG A 193 18.85 -1.36 12.66
C ARG A 193 19.96 -0.51 12.05
N GLN A 194 21.21 -0.99 12.12
CA GLN A 194 22.32 -0.33 11.45
C GLN A 194 22.12 -0.30 9.93
N LEU A 195 21.76 -1.43 9.32
CA LEU A 195 21.46 -1.50 7.88
C LEU A 195 20.34 -0.54 7.48
N MET A 196 19.26 -0.44 8.26
CA MET A 196 18.19 0.54 8.03
C MET A 196 18.73 1.98 8.05
N GLY A 197 19.52 2.32 9.07
CA GLY A 197 20.11 3.66 9.20
C GLY A 197 21.12 3.98 8.09
N ASP A 198 21.95 3.01 7.69
CA ASP A 198 22.93 3.17 6.62
C ASP A 198 22.22 3.34 5.27
N SER A 199 21.19 2.53 5.02
CA SER A 199 20.33 2.64 3.84
C SER A 199 19.65 4.00 3.78
N GLU A 200 19.07 4.49 4.88
CA GLU A 200 18.42 5.81 4.92
C GLU A 200 19.39 6.94 4.60
N ARG A 201 20.57 6.96 5.23
CA ARG A 201 21.58 7.99 4.96
C ARG A 201 22.00 7.99 3.49
N ALA A 202 22.22 6.81 2.92
CA ALA A 202 22.63 6.69 1.53
C ALA A 202 21.54 7.12 0.53
N VAL A 203 20.29 6.68 0.73
CA VAL A 203 19.17 7.06 -0.13
C VAL A 203 18.89 8.56 -0.01
N ARG A 204 18.97 9.15 1.20
CA ARG A 204 18.86 10.61 1.39
C ARG A 204 19.94 11.38 0.66
N GLY A 205 21.19 10.91 0.72
CA GLY A 205 22.31 11.51 -0.02
C GLY A 205 22.04 11.54 -1.53
N LEU A 206 21.63 10.41 -2.10
CA LEU A 206 21.29 10.31 -3.53
C LEU A 206 20.10 11.20 -3.91
N ALA A 207 19.06 11.26 -3.08
CA ALA A 207 17.90 12.12 -3.32
C ALA A 207 18.32 13.59 -3.36
N GLN A 208 19.16 14.02 -2.41
CA GLN A 208 19.68 15.37 -2.35
C GLN A 208 20.57 15.70 -3.56
N GLU A 209 21.49 14.81 -3.94
CA GLU A 209 22.35 14.98 -5.12
C GLU A 209 21.54 15.13 -6.42
N ARG A 210 20.39 14.47 -6.50
CA ARG A 210 19.50 14.47 -7.67
C ARG A 210 18.37 15.50 -7.58
N GLY A 211 18.28 16.27 -6.50
CA GLY A 211 17.21 17.24 -6.28
C GLY A 211 15.80 16.63 -6.18
N LEU A 212 15.71 15.39 -5.72
CA LEU A 212 14.44 14.68 -5.56
C LEU A 212 13.85 14.94 -4.17
N ALA A 213 12.54 15.20 -4.12
CA ALA A 213 11.81 15.28 -2.85
C ALA A 213 11.72 13.90 -2.21
N TRP A 214 11.77 13.85 -0.88
CA TRP A 214 11.62 12.60 -0.14
C TRP A 214 10.17 12.10 -0.22
N ASP A 215 9.98 10.86 -0.68
CA ASP A 215 8.66 10.24 -0.83
C ASP A 215 8.62 8.82 -0.24
N GLN A 216 7.45 8.18 -0.27
CA GLN A 216 7.29 6.79 0.21
C GLN A 216 8.09 5.77 -0.61
N GLY A 217 8.36 6.04 -1.89
CA GLY A 217 9.24 5.19 -2.69
C GLY A 217 10.65 5.14 -2.10
N MET A 218 11.12 6.26 -1.54
CA MET A 218 12.39 6.30 -0.81
C MET A 218 12.31 5.55 0.53
N HIS A 219 11.21 5.66 1.28
CA HIS A 219 10.98 4.83 2.47
C HIS A 219 11.01 3.32 2.17
N ASN A 220 10.29 2.91 1.11
CA ASN A 220 10.30 1.54 0.60
C ASN A 220 11.71 1.09 0.21
N THR A 221 12.43 1.95 -0.53
CA THR A 221 13.81 1.69 -0.97
C THR A 221 14.74 1.47 0.21
N VAL A 222 14.63 2.27 1.28
CA VAL A 222 15.43 2.12 2.50
C VAL A 222 15.25 0.74 3.11
N ALA A 223 14.01 0.31 3.31
CA ALA A 223 13.74 -1.01 3.90
C ALA A 223 14.15 -2.16 2.97
N ALA A 224 13.91 -2.02 1.67
CA ALA A 224 14.26 -3.03 0.68
C ALA A 224 15.79 -3.22 0.56
N VAL A 225 16.56 -2.14 0.57
CA VAL A 225 18.03 -2.17 0.58
C VAL A 225 18.55 -2.82 1.85
N ALA A 226 18.03 -2.43 3.03
CA ALA A 226 18.46 -3.03 4.30
C ALA A 226 18.18 -4.55 4.33
N MET A 227 17.00 -4.97 3.85
CA MET A 227 16.62 -6.38 3.75
C MET A 227 17.53 -7.17 2.80
N HIS A 228 17.81 -6.63 1.61
CA HIS A 228 18.69 -7.31 0.66
C HIS A 228 20.14 -7.35 1.15
N ALA A 229 20.62 -6.27 1.77
CA ALA A 229 21.94 -6.23 2.40
C ALA A 229 22.09 -7.32 3.46
N LYS A 230 21.08 -7.48 4.32
CA LYS A 230 21.05 -8.56 5.32
C LYS A 230 21.14 -9.95 4.67
N ASN A 231 20.34 -10.19 3.63
CA ASN A 231 20.35 -11.48 2.91
C ASN A 231 21.66 -11.74 2.14
N SER A 232 22.34 -10.69 1.69
CA SER A 232 23.69 -10.75 1.12
C SER A 232 24.79 -10.89 2.19
N GLY A 233 24.43 -11.00 3.47
CA GLY A 233 25.35 -11.22 4.57
C GLY A 233 26.16 -9.98 4.95
N LEU A 234 25.62 -8.78 4.69
CA LEU A 234 26.16 -7.52 5.19
C LEU A 234 25.58 -7.22 6.57
N SER A 235 26.36 -6.53 7.39
CA SER A 235 25.96 -5.97 8.69
C SER A 235 25.97 -4.43 8.71
N GLY A 236 26.49 -3.82 7.64
CA GLY A 236 26.48 -2.36 7.42
C GLY A 236 26.62 -2.04 5.94
N ILE A 237 26.37 -0.78 5.56
CA ILE A 237 26.55 -0.30 4.19
C ILE A 237 27.51 0.89 4.19
N SER A 238 28.65 0.73 3.53
CA SER A 238 29.70 1.75 3.41
C SER A 238 29.48 2.64 2.18
N LEU A 239 28.92 2.08 1.10
CA LEU A 239 28.64 2.81 -0.14
C LEU A 239 27.43 2.20 -0.84
N LEU A 240 26.61 3.05 -1.44
CA LEU A 240 25.48 2.69 -2.28
C LEU A 240 25.50 3.54 -3.55
N LYS A 241 25.28 2.90 -4.70
CA LYS A 241 25.22 3.57 -6.00
C LYS A 241 24.06 3.03 -6.82
N VAL A 242 23.56 3.86 -7.73
CA VAL A 242 22.57 3.45 -8.74
C VAL A 242 23.22 3.54 -10.10
N ASP A 243 23.23 2.45 -10.86
CA ASP A 243 23.78 2.43 -12.21
C ASP A 243 22.79 2.97 -13.26
N ALA A 244 23.24 2.99 -14.52
CA ALA A 244 22.46 3.49 -15.64
C ALA A 244 21.27 2.60 -16.01
N GLU A 245 21.31 1.32 -15.62
CA GLU A 245 20.22 0.36 -15.83
C GLU A 245 19.16 0.42 -14.72
N GLY A 246 19.41 1.19 -13.66
CA GLY A 246 18.49 1.35 -12.53
C GLY A 246 18.68 0.31 -11.43
N SER A 247 19.82 -0.39 -11.38
CA SER A 247 20.14 -1.26 -10.25
C SER A 247 20.81 -0.48 -9.13
N ILE A 248 20.35 -0.68 -7.90
CA ILE A 248 20.96 -0.19 -6.68
C ILE A 248 21.99 -1.22 -6.22
N ARG A 249 23.27 -0.85 -6.22
CA ARG A 249 24.35 -1.67 -5.67
C ARG A 249 24.79 -1.10 -4.33
N PHE A 250 24.91 -1.95 -3.33
CA PHE A 250 25.37 -1.59 -1.99
C PHE A 250 26.52 -2.50 -1.56
N VAL A 251 27.48 -1.92 -0.86
CA VAL A 251 28.74 -2.57 -0.48
C VAL A 251 29.09 -2.30 0.97
N GLN A 252 29.68 -3.32 1.61
CA GLN A 252 30.36 -3.22 2.89
C GLN A 252 31.85 -3.46 2.68
N THR A 253 32.67 -2.56 3.22
CA THR A 253 34.12 -2.72 3.29
C THR A 253 34.55 -2.75 4.75
N ASP A 254 35.03 -3.90 5.23
CA ASP A 254 35.58 -4.05 6.58
C ASP A 254 36.86 -4.89 6.55
N GLY A 255 37.95 -4.36 7.12
CA GLY A 255 39.21 -5.08 7.34
C GLY A 255 39.85 -5.77 6.12
N GLY A 256 39.51 -5.36 4.89
CA GLY A 256 39.98 -5.99 3.65
C GLY A 256 39.01 -6.98 3.00
N THR A 257 37.85 -7.24 3.61
CA THR A 257 36.77 -8.04 2.99
C THR A 257 35.74 -7.12 2.33
N LEU A 258 35.42 -7.39 1.06
CA LEU A 258 34.36 -6.71 0.32
C LEU A 258 33.15 -7.64 0.23
N ARG A 259 32.00 -7.17 0.72
CA ARG A 259 30.70 -7.81 0.52
C ARG A 259 29.81 -6.87 -0.25
N GLU A 260 28.99 -7.43 -1.14
CA GLU A 260 28.11 -6.64 -1.97
C GLU A 260 26.77 -7.33 -2.17
N GLY A 261 25.77 -6.51 -2.51
CA GLY A 261 24.50 -6.97 -3.03
C GLY A 261 23.90 -5.92 -3.94
N PHE A 262 22.78 -6.29 -4.55
CA PHE A 262 22.06 -5.42 -5.46
C PHE A 262 20.56 -5.65 -5.37
N ILE A 263 19.80 -4.64 -5.75
CA ILE A 263 18.36 -4.70 -5.96
C ILE A 263 17.98 -3.75 -7.10
N ASP A 264 17.02 -4.12 -7.93
CA ASP A 264 16.44 -3.20 -8.91
C ASP A 264 15.76 -2.01 -8.19
N ALA A 265 16.07 -0.77 -8.60
CA ALA A 265 15.59 0.43 -7.91
C ALA A 265 14.06 0.56 -7.97
N LYS A 266 13.45 0.11 -9.07
CA LYS A 266 12.01 0.15 -9.22
C LYS A 266 11.36 -0.93 -8.35
N THR A 267 11.93 -2.12 -8.25
CA THR A 267 11.51 -3.11 -7.26
C THR A 267 11.62 -2.53 -5.84
N ALA A 268 12.77 -1.95 -5.49
CA ALA A 268 13.02 -1.36 -4.17
C ALA A 268 12.00 -0.28 -3.79
N ALA A 269 11.73 0.66 -4.70
CA ALA A 269 10.78 1.74 -4.46
C ALA A 269 9.32 1.26 -4.40
N ASN A 270 9.03 0.07 -4.95
CA ASN A 270 7.67 -0.44 -5.08
C ASN A 270 7.32 -1.53 -4.07
N THR A 271 8.29 -2.21 -3.48
CA THR A 271 8.06 -3.14 -2.38
C THR A 271 7.63 -2.35 -1.14
N PRO A 272 6.43 -2.59 -0.58
CA PRO A 272 5.99 -1.90 0.62
C PRO A 272 7.02 -2.02 1.76
N GLU A 273 7.31 -0.90 2.43
CA GLU A 273 8.26 -0.84 3.56
C GLU A 273 8.00 -1.96 4.59
N ALA A 274 6.74 -2.15 4.99
CA ALA A 274 6.35 -3.17 5.96
C ALA A 274 6.73 -4.60 5.54
N GLU A 275 6.66 -4.92 4.24
CA GLU A 275 7.01 -6.25 3.72
C GLU A 275 8.52 -6.50 3.86
N SER A 276 9.33 -5.53 3.44
CA SER A 276 10.79 -5.61 3.58
C SER A 276 11.21 -5.66 5.05
N MET A 277 10.54 -4.89 5.91
CA MET A 277 10.78 -4.92 7.35
C MET A 277 10.39 -6.25 8.01
N GLN A 278 9.26 -6.84 7.60
CA GLN A 278 8.84 -8.14 8.09
C GLN A 278 9.82 -9.25 7.65
N ALA A 279 10.27 -9.19 6.41
CA ALA A 279 11.31 -10.09 5.90
C ALA A 279 12.65 -9.92 6.64
N LEU A 280 13.01 -8.68 6.99
CA LEU A 280 14.21 -8.38 7.77
C LEU A 280 14.12 -8.93 9.21
N VAL A 281 12.98 -8.76 9.89
CA VAL A 281 12.72 -9.38 11.21
C VAL A 281 12.79 -10.92 11.12
N ALA A 282 12.19 -11.51 10.09
CA ALA A 282 12.25 -12.96 9.88
C ALA A 282 13.69 -13.46 9.62
N ALA A 283 14.51 -12.68 8.90
CA ALA A 283 15.91 -13.01 8.68
C ALA A 283 16.72 -12.99 10.00
N ASP A 284 16.46 -12.02 10.88
CA ASP A 284 17.06 -11.97 12.21
C ASP A 284 16.70 -13.21 13.05
N GLN A 285 15.43 -13.61 13.04
CA GLN A 285 14.97 -14.78 13.78
C GLN A 285 15.60 -16.08 13.28
N ARG A 286 15.73 -16.25 11.96
CA ARG A 286 16.39 -17.43 11.35
C ARG A 286 17.86 -17.53 11.75
N LEU A 287 18.60 -16.42 11.67
CA LEU A 287 20.01 -16.41 12.05
C LEU A 287 20.19 -16.69 13.56
N ALA A 288 19.29 -16.18 14.40
CA ALA A 288 19.30 -16.48 15.82
C ALA A 288 19.02 -17.97 16.10
N SER A 289 18.08 -18.60 15.37
CA SER A 289 17.80 -20.03 15.50
C SER A 289 18.92 -20.92 14.96
N ASP A 290 19.62 -20.51 13.90
CA ASP A 290 20.74 -21.28 13.32
C ASP A 290 22.02 -21.19 14.17
N ALA A 291 22.19 -20.09 14.93
CA ALA A 291 23.30 -19.92 15.85
C ALA A 291 23.15 -20.71 17.17
N ALA A 292 21.92 -20.90 17.65
CA ALA A 292 21.66 -21.53 18.96
C ALA A 292 22.23 -22.96 19.12
N PRO A 293 22.16 -23.88 18.13
CA PRO A 293 22.77 -25.20 18.23
C PRO A 293 24.30 -25.16 18.22
N GLN A 294 24.91 -24.18 17.53
CA GLN A 294 26.36 -24.08 17.37
C GLN A 294 27.03 -23.54 18.65
N VAL A 295 26.38 -22.60 19.35
CA VAL A 295 26.87 -22.09 20.64
C VAL A 295 26.81 -23.19 21.71
N LEU A 296 25.72 -23.96 21.76
CA LEU A 296 25.60 -25.09 22.69
C LEU A 296 26.66 -26.18 22.44
N ALA A 297 26.99 -26.45 21.17
CA ALA A 297 28.03 -27.40 20.80
C ALA A 297 29.44 -26.88 21.16
N ALA A 298 29.70 -25.59 20.97
CA ALA A 298 30.98 -24.96 21.31
C ALA A 298 31.19 -24.91 22.84
N ASP A 299 30.16 -24.55 23.62
CA ASP A 299 30.21 -24.54 25.07
C ASP A 299 30.43 -25.96 25.65
N ALA A 300 29.74 -26.96 25.10
CA ALA A 300 29.95 -28.36 25.49
C ALA A 300 31.38 -28.83 25.21
N ALA A 301 31.94 -28.48 24.04
CA ALA A 301 33.32 -28.82 23.69
C ALA A 301 34.35 -28.11 24.59
N MET A 302 34.08 -26.87 25.01
CA MET A 302 34.97 -26.09 25.87
C MET A 302 34.94 -26.58 27.34
N VAL A 303 33.78 -27.03 27.83
CA VAL A 303 33.64 -27.68 29.14
C VAL A 303 34.39 -29.01 29.18
N ASP A 304 34.29 -29.82 28.12
CA ASP A 304 34.96 -31.11 28.02
C ASP A 304 36.49 -30.96 27.87
N ALA A 305 36.97 -29.93 27.18
CA ALA A 305 38.40 -29.59 27.12
C ALA A 305 38.99 -29.17 28.48
N ARG A 306 38.21 -28.47 29.32
CA ARG A 306 38.62 -28.09 30.68
C ARG A 306 38.60 -29.25 31.68
N ALA A 307 37.82 -30.30 31.42
CA ALA A 307 37.77 -31.50 32.26
C ALA A 307 38.93 -32.48 31.99
N ARG A 308 39.68 -32.28 30.89
CA ARG A 308 40.76 -33.18 30.45
C ARG A 308 42.17 -32.60 30.59
N GLY A 309 42.32 -31.43 31.21
CA GLY A 309 43.62 -30.81 31.56
C GLY A 309 43.78 -30.71 33.08
#